data_AF-A0A0F9L9K3-F1
#
_entry.id   AF-A0A0F9L9K3-F1
#
_cell.length_a   1.000
_cell.length_b   1.000
_cell.length_c   1.000
_cell.angle_alpha   90.00
_cell.angle_beta   90.00
_cell.angle_gamma   90.00
#
_symmetry.space_group_name_H-M   'P 1'
#
loop_
_entity.id
_entity.type
_entity.pdbx_description
1 polymer ?
#
loop_
_entity_poly.entity_id
_entity_poly.type
_entity_poly.pdbx_seq_one_letter_code
_entity_poly.pdbx_strand_id
1 'polypeptide(L)'
;AYLSEEAERKKKILDMEKEMAIIHEEGDNKKGKKEKTLLERAESFATIVASLVDGGAPVLGSSLPLIPFFFGGTLTVFHFIFSYIILVGLLVYLGIFLGKISGGGRARYAIHLVTAGVVTLLVTLLLGQLT
;
A
#
# COMPACT_ATOMS: atom_id res chain seq x y z
N ALA A 1 7.13 3.03 -48.88
CA ALA A 1 6.00 2.10 -48.65
C ALA A 1 6.48 0.82 -47.95
N TYR A 2 7.29 -0.02 -48.62
CA TYR A 2 7.77 -1.30 -48.10
C TYR A 2 8.41 -1.26 -46.69
N LEU A 3 9.28 -0.27 -46.43
CA LEU A 3 9.97 -0.15 -45.13
C LEU A 3 9.02 0.18 -43.96
N SER A 4 7.93 0.90 -44.22
CA SER A 4 6.91 1.20 -43.20
C SER A 4 6.08 -0.03 -42.88
N GLU A 5 5.75 -0.83 -43.90
CA GLU A 5 4.98 -2.06 -43.76
C GLU A 5 5.79 -3.18 -43.10
N GLU A 6 7.11 -3.24 -43.36
CA GLU A 6 8.01 -4.17 -42.68
C GLU A 6 8.19 -3.79 -41.20
N ALA A 7 8.25 -2.49 -40.88
CA ALA A 7 8.30 -2.01 -39.50
C ALA A 7 7.02 -2.33 -38.72
N GLU A 8 5.85 -2.18 -39.35
CA GLU A 8 4.56 -2.51 -38.74
C GLU A 8 4.40 -4.03 -38.52
N ARG A 9 4.84 -4.85 -39.48
CA ARG A 9 4.88 -6.31 -39.31
C ARG A 9 5.82 -6.73 -38.17
N LYS A 10 7.02 -6.15 -38.09
CA LYS A 10 7.96 -6.44 -36.99
C LYS A 10 7.39 -6.02 -35.64
N LYS A 11 6.76 -4.85 -35.55
CA LYS A 11 6.11 -4.38 -34.32
C LYS A 11 4.99 -5.33 -33.88
N LYS A 12 4.15 -5.79 -34.81
CA LYS A 12 3.06 -6.72 -34.51
C LYS A 12 3.56 -8.07 -33.99
N ILE A 13 4.66 -8.58 -34.53
CA ILE A 13 5.30 -9.82 -34.05
C ILE A 13 5.87 -9.61 -32.64
N LEU A 14 6.55 -8.48 -32.39
CA LEU A 14 7.12 -8.15 -31.09
C LEU A 14 6.05 -7.98 -29.99
N ASP A 15 4.91 -7.36 -30.35
CA ASP A 15 3.77 -7.18 -29.46
C ASP A 15 3.15 -8.57 -29.09
N MET A 16 3.05 -9.49 -30.05
CA MET A 16 2.59 -10.87 -29.82
C MET A 16 3.59 -11.71 -28.99
N GLU A 17 4.90 -11.54 -29.19
CA GLU A 17 5.92 -12.21 -28.38
C GLU A 17 5.86 -11.74 -26.91
N LYS A 18 5.61 -10.45 -26.67
CA LYS A 18 5.39 -9.93 -25.31
C LYS A 18 4.13 -10.50 -24.66
N GLU A 19 3.01 -10.55 -25.38
CA GLU A 19 1.78 -11.15 -24.85
C GLU A 19 1.97 -12.65 -24.55
N MET A 20 2.65 -13.40 -25.41
CA MET A 20 2.97 -14.80 -25.16
C MET A 20 3.93 -14.99 -23.99
N ALA A 21 4.91 -14.11 -23.79
CA ALA A 21 5.82 -14.17 -22.63
C ALA A 21 5.07 -13.95 -21.32
N ILE A 22 4.15 -12.97 -21.27
CA ILE A 22 3.30 -12.70 -20.11
C ILE A 22 2.37 -13.89 -19.82
N ILE A 23 1.75 -14.47 -20.86
CA ILE A 23 0.86 -15.63 -20.71
C ILE A 23 1.63 -16.90 -20.29
N HIS A 24 2.88 -17.08 -20.76
CA HIS A 24 3.74 -18.15 -20.28
C HIS A 24 4.15 -17.96 -18.81
N GLU A 25 4.36 -16.72 -18.35
CA GLU A 25 4.65 -16.42 -16.95
C GLU A 25 3.43 -16.67 -16.04
N GLU A 26 2.21 -16.41 -16.50
CA GLU A 26 0.98 -16.72 -15.73
C GLU A 26 0.60 -18.22 -15.79
N GLY A 27 0.89 -18.91 -16.90
CA GLY A 27 0.51 -20.31 -17.14
C GLY A 27 1.48 -21.36 -16.56
N ASP A 28 2.74 -21.01 -16.32
CA ASP A 28 3.81 -21.97 -15.95
C ASP A 28 4.07 -22.03 -14.43
N ASN A 29 2.99 -22.06 -13.64
CA ASN A 29 3.02 -22.47 -12.23
C ASN A 29 3.27 -23.99 -12.05
N LYS A 30 3.85 -24.67 -13.05
CA LYS A 30 4.20 -26.10 -12.98
C LYS A 30 5.47 -26.43 -13.78
N LYS A 31 6.56 -26.50 -13.00
CA LYS A 31 7.73 -27.39 -13.20
C LYS A 31 8.75 -26.97 -14.28
N GLY A 32 9.84 -26.37 -13.82
CA GLY A 32 11.13 -26.50 -14.48
C GLY A 32 12.14 -25.54 -13.88
N LYS A 33 13.25 -26.06 -13.36
CA LYS A 33 14.40 -25.26 -12.88
C LYS A 33 14.91 -24.36 -14.02
N LYS A 34 14.38 -23.15 -14.15
CA LYS A 34 15.06 -22.05 -14.83
C LYS A 34 15.80 -21.26 -13.76
N GLU A 35 17.09 -21.04 -13.98
CA GLU A 35 17.88 -20.20 -13.08
C GLU A 35 17.21 -18.83 -13.00
N LYS A 36 16.70 -18.48 -11.82
CA LYS A 36 16.02 -17.21 -11.61
C LYS A 36 16.91 -16.09 -12.13
N THR A 37 16.40 -15.36 -13.13
CA THR A 37 17.12 -14.22 -13.70
C THR A 37 17.39 -13.21 -12.58
N LEU A 38 18.43 -12.38 -12.71
CA LEU A 38 18.72 -11.36 -11.70
C LEU A 38 17.50 -10.45 -11.43
N LEU A 39 16.67 -10.24 -12.46
CA LEU A 39 15.40 -9.53 -12.36
C LEU A 39 14.39 -10.25 -11.47
N GLU A 40 14.14 -11.55 -11.71
CA GLU A 40 13.18 -12.34 -10.92
C GLU A 40 13.60 -12.42 -9.43
N ARG A 41 14.91 -12.48 -9.16
CA ARG A 41 15.43 -12.43 -7.78
C ARG A 41 15.20 -11.06 -7.14
N ALA A 42 15.40 -9.98 -7.89
CA ALA A 42 15.16 -8.62 -7.41
C ALA A 42 13.66 -8.38 -7.14
N GLU A 43 12.78 -8.85 -8.02
CA GLU A 43 11.32 -8.77 -7.86
C GLU A 43 10.85 -9.58 -6.65
N SER A 44 11.35 -10.81 -6.48
CA SER A 44 11.02 -11.63 -5.31
C SER A 44 11.48 -10.96 -4.01
N PHE A 45 12.69 -10.38 -4.00
CA PHE A 45 13.18 -9.63 -2.85
C PHE A 45 12.33 -8.39 -2.56
N ALA A 46 12.01 -7.60 -3.59
CA ALA A 46 11.16 -6.42 -3.45
C ALA A 46 9.78 -6.78 -2.91
N THR A 47 9.20 -7.90 -3.37
CA THR A 47 7.91 -8.42 -2.89
C THR A 47 7.96 -8.82 -1.42
N ILE A 48 9.03 -9.51 -0.99
CA ILE A 48 9.21 -9.88 0.42
C ILE A 48 9.33 -8.63 1.29
N VAL A 49 10.13 -7.64 0.86
CA VAL A 49 10.28 -6.39 1.61
C VAL A 49 8.99 -5.59 1.65
N ALA A 50 8.29 -5.46 0.51
CA ALA A 50 7.03 -4.74 0.43
C ALA A 50 5.96 -5.37 1.33
N SER A 51 5.80 -6.70 1.28
CA SER A 51 4.84 -7.40 2.14
C SER A 51 5.16 -7.27 3.63
N LEU A 52 6.45 -7.27 4.02
CA LEU A 52 6.85 -7.03 5.40
C LEU A 52 6.53 -5.61 5.86
N VAL A 53 6.79 -4.61 5.01
CA VAL A 53 6.50 -3.20 5.31
C VAL A 53 4.99 -2.96 5.37
N ASP A 54 4.22 -3.47 4.40
CA ASP A 54 2.76 -3.31 4.36
C ASP A 54 2.07 -4.04 5.52
N GLY A 55 2.61 -5.17 5.98
CA GLY A 55 2.11 -5.86 7.17
C GLY A 55 2.54 -5.21 8.49
N GLY A 56 3.80 -4.78 8.58
CA GLY A 56 4.38 -4.23 9.81
C GLY A 56 3.94 -2.79 10.10
N ALA A 57 3.78 -1.96 9.07
CA ALA A 57 3.41 -0.56 9.25
C ALA A 57 2.05 -0.36 9.95
N PRO A 58 0.96 -1.09 9.62
CA PRO A 58 -0.30 -1.02 10.37
C PRO A 58 -0.18 -1.41 11.84
N VAL A 59 0.67 -2.39 12.18
CA VAL A 59 0.91 -2.80 13.57
C VAL A 59 1.54 -1.66 14.36
N LEU A 60 2.58 -1.04 13.80
CA LEU A 60 3.20 0.12 14.44
C LEU A 60 2.24 1.32 14.48
N GLY A 61 1.52 1.58 13.39
CA GLY A 61 0.60 2.70 13.29
C GLY A 61 -0.58 2.60 14.27
N SER A 62 -1.09 1.39 14.51
CA SER A 62 -2.20 1.15 15.44
C SER A 62 -1.76 1.04 16.90
N SER A 63 -0.52 0.62 17.17
CA SER A 63 -0.01 0.52 18.55
C SER A 63 0.33 1.88 19.18
N LEU A 64 0.78 2.86 18.38
CA LEU A 64 1.13 4.20 18.88
C LEU A 64 -0.03 4.91 19.62
N PRO A 65 -1.26 4.99 19.07
CA PRO A 65 -2.40 5.57 19.79
C PRO A 65 -2.79 4.82 21.06
N LEU A 66 -2.36 3.57 21.24
CA LEU A 66 -2.65 2.78 22.44
C LEU A 66 -1.71 3.11 23.61
N ILE A 67 -0.57 3.77 23.34
CA ILE A 67 0.44 4.11 24.37
C ILE A 67 -0.16 4.74 25.63
N PRO A 68 -1.07 5.75 25.56
CA PRO A 68 -1.65 6.35 26.75
C PRO A 68 -2.33 5.34 27.67
N PHE A 69 -2.97 4.30 27.12
CA PHE A 69 -3.71 3.29 27.89
C PHE A 69 -2.82 2.33 28.68
N PHE A 70 -1.51 2.30 28.42
CA PHE A 70 -0.56 1.53 29.23
C PHE A 70 -0.12 2.26 30.50
N PHE A 71 -0.44 3.54 30.64
CA PHE A 71 -0.11 4.34 31.82
C PHE A 71 -1.37 4.55 32.67
N GLY A 72 -1.25 4.42 33.99
CA GLY A 72 -2.35 4.65 34.93
C GLY A 72 -3.14 3.38 35.29
N GLY A 73 -3.61 3.30 36.53
CA GLY A 73 -4.39 2.16 37.03
C GLY A 73 -5.90 2.23 36.73
N THR A 74 -6.38 3.35 36.17
CA THR A 74 -7.79 3.56 35.85
C THR A 74 -7.94 4.29 34.51
N LEU A 75 -8.94 3.89 33.72
CA LEU A 75 -9.25 4.52 32.45
C LEU A 75 -9.99 5.84 32.68
N THR A 76 -9.29 6.95 32.46
CA THR A 76 -9.89 8.30 32.53
C THR A 76 -10.04 8.91 31.13
N VAL A 77 -10.91 9.92 31.00
CA VAL A 77 -11.15 10.64 29.75
C VAL A 77 -9.84 11.19 29.13
N PHE A 78 -8.86 11.54 29.96
CA PHE A 78 -7.55 12.02 29.47
C PHE A 78 -6.83 10.99 28.61
N HIS A 79 -6.92 9.68 28.91
CA HIS A 79 -6.28 8.63 28.12
C HIS A 79 -6.83 8.61 26.69
N PHE A 80 -8.15 8.76 26.56
CA PHE A 80 -8.81 8.86 25.26
C PHE A 80 -8.41 10.12 24.51
N ILE A 81 -8.38 11.28 25.16
CA ILE A 81 -7.98 12.55 24.53
C ILE A 81 -6.56 12.43 23.98
N PHE A 82 -5.60 11.96 24.78
CA PHE A 82 -4.22 11.79 24.32
C PHE A 82 -4.10 10.75 23.20
N SER A 83 -4.85 9.65 23.28
CA SER A 83 -4.89 8.64 22.21
C SER A 83 -5.38 9.22 20.88
N TYR A 84 -6.47 9.98 20.89
CA TYR A 84 -7.00 10.64 19.70
C TYR A 84 -6.05 11.70 19.14
N ILE A 85 -5.37 12.47 20.00
CA ILE A 85 -4.35 13.43 19.56
C ILE A 85 -3.20 12.72 18.85
N ILE A 86 -2.70 11.61 19.41
CA ILE A 86 -1.65 10.80 18.78
C ILE A 86 -2.14 10.23 17.45
N LEU A 87 -3.35 9.68 17.40
CA LEU A 87 -3.95 9.13 16.18
C LEU A 87 -4.06 10.18 15.07
N VAL A 88 -4.65 11.34 15.37
CA VAL A 88 -4.81 12.42 14.37
C VAL A 88 -3.44 12.97 13.95
N GLY A 89 -2.51 13.16 14.90
CA GLY A 89 -1.15 13.58 14.60
C GLY A 89 -0.44 12.59 13.66
N LEU A 90 -0.60 11.30 13.89
CA LEU A 90 -0.05 10.24 13.04
C LEU A 90 -0.67 10.27 11.63
N LEU A 91 -1.99 10.42 11.52
CA LEU A 91 -2.67 10.52 10.22
C LEU A 91 -2.20 11.75 9.43
N VAL A 92 -2.11 12.91 10.08
CA VAL A 92 -1.60 14.13 9.43
C VAL A 92 -0.16 13.95 8.98
N TYR A 93 0.70 13.38 9.84
CA TYR A 93 2.09 13.11 9.51
C TYR A 93 2.22 12.15 8.31
N LEU A 94 1.51 11.01 8.32
CA LEU A 94 1.48 10.06 7.21
C LEU A 94 0.97 10.71 5.93
N GLY A 95 -0.10 11.50 6.01
CA GLY A 95 -0.66 12.17 4.84
C GLY A 95 0.32 13.19 4.23
N ILE A 96 1.01 13.98 5.05
CA ILE A 96 2.06 14.89 4.57
C ILE A 96 3.22 14.09 3.93
N PHE A 97 3.62 13.00 4.56
CA PHE A 97 4.70 12.13 4.08
C PHE A 97 4.36 11.50 2.72
N LEU A 98 3.16 10.94 2.57
CA LEU A 98 2.64 10.39 1.32
C LEU A 98 2.51 11.46 0.24
N GLY A 99 2.05 12.66 0.60
CA GLY A 99 1.99 13.79 -0.32
C GLY A 99 3.37 14.20 -0.83
N LYS A 100 4.41 14.13 0.01
CA LYS A 100 5.80 14.41 -0.40
C LYS A 100 6.35 13.36 -1.37
N ILE A 101 6.06 12.08 -1.16
CA ILE A 101 6.58 10.98 -1.99
C ILE A 101 5.82 10.85 -3.31
N SER A 102 4.50 11.04 -3.31
CA SER A 102 3.66 10.93 -4.51
C SER A 102 3.80 12.10 -5.49
N GLY A 103 4.58 13.14 -5.15
CA GLY A 103 4.64 14.38 -5.93
C GLY A 103 3.37 15.23 -5.86
N GLY A 104 2.42 14.88 -4.96
CA GLY A 104 1.16 15.59 -4.78
C GLY A 104 1.22 16.73 -3.76
N GLY A 105 0.06 17.35 -3.52
CA GLY A 105 -0.09 18.36 -2.48
C GLY A 105 -0.08 17.74 -1.08
N ARG A 106 0.93 18.07 -0.25
CA ARG A 106 1.08 17.60 1.15
C ARG A 106 -0.20 17.75 1.98
N ALA A 107 -0.79 18.94 1.95
CA ALA A 107 -2.03 19.24 2.67
C ALA A 107 -3.22 18.45 2.13
N ARG A 108 -3.28 18.23 0.81
CA ARG A 108 -4.39 17.50 0.16
C ARG A 108 -4.41 16.04 0.60
N TYR A 109 -3.25 15.40 0.70
CA TYR A 109 -3.12 14.03 1.21
C TYR A 109 -3.40 13.94 2.71
N ALA A 110 -2.94 14.90 3.52
CA ALA A 110 -3.27 14.95 4.95
C ALA A 110 -4.78 15.03 5.20
N ILE A 111 -5.47 15.93 4.50
CA ILE A 111 -6.93 16.07 4.60
C ILE A 111 -7.62 14.79 4.14
N HIS A 112 -7.19 14.19 3.03
CA HIS A 112 -7.77 12.93 2.56
C HIS A 112 -7.64 11.81 3.60
N LEU A 113 -6.47 11.65 4.21
CA LEU A 113 -6.22 10.57 5.17
C LEU A 113 -7.01 10.77 6.46
N VAL A 114 -7.08 12.00 6.98
CA VAL A 114 -7.91 12.32 8.16
C VAL A 114 -9.39 12.10 7.85
N THR A 115 -9.86 12.52 6.67
CA THR A 115 -11.25 12.33 6.24
C THR A 115 -11.58 10.85 6.11
N ALA A 116 -10.70 10.04 5.54
CA ALA A 116 -10.86 8.59 5.47
C ALA A 116 -10.96 7.97 6.87
N GLY A 117 -10.14 8.43 7.83
CA GLY A 117 -10.23 8.04 9.23
C GLY A 117 -11.59 8.37 9.87
N VAL A 118 -12.09 9.60 9.66
CA VAL A 118 -13.41 10.02 10.16
C VAL A 118 -14.53 9.19 9.53
N VAL A 119 -14.49 8.96 8.21
CA VAL A 119 -15.49 8.11 7.53
C VAL A 119 -15.46 6.69 8.09
N THR A 120 -14.28 6.12 8.30
CA THR A 120 -14.12 4.77 8.88
C THR A 120 -14.70 4.70 10.29
N LEU A 121 -14.45 5.72 11.10
CA LEU A 121 -15.01 5.84 12.44
C LEU A 121 -16.54 5.89 12.40
N LEU A 122 -17.13 6.72 11.54
CA LEU A 122 -18.59 6.82 11.39
C LEU A 122 -19.21 5.49 10.95
N VAL A 123 -18.60 4.81 9.97
CA VAL A 123 -19.04 3.49 9.52
C VAL A 123 -18.98 2.49 10.67
N THR A 124 -17.89 2.48 11.44
CA THR A 124 -17.72 1.56 12.58
C THR A 124 -18.76 1.82 13.67
N LEU A 125 -19.04 3.09 13.99
CA LEU A 125 -20.09 3.44 14.95
C LEU A 125 -21.47 2.99 14.47
N LEU A 126 -21.78 3.18 13.18
CA LEU A 126 -23.05 2.76 12.61
C LEU A 126 -23.22 1.23 12.66
N LEU A 127 -22.17 0.48 12.32
CA LEU A 127 -22.16 -0.98 12.42
C LEU A 127 -22.32 -1.43 13.88
N GLY A 128 -21.68 -0.74 14.82
CA GLY A 128 -21.77 -1.03 16.25
C GLY A 128 -23.16 -0.79 16.86
N GLN A 129 -24.03 0.00 16.23
CA GLN A 129 -25.43 0.14 16.66
C GLN A 129 -26.34 -0.98 16.11
N LEU A 130 -25.90 -1.68 15.07
CA LEU A 130 -26.66 -2.74 14.41
C LEU A 130 -26.43 -4.12 15.03
N THR A 131 -25.34 -4.28 15.79
CA THR A 131 -24.94 -5.51 16.48
C THR A 131 -25.40 -5.48 17.94
#